data_AF-A0A938EA98-F1
#
_entry.id   AF-A0A938EA98-F1
#
_cell.length_a   1.000
_cell.length_b   1.000
_cell.length_c   1.000
_cell.angle_alpha   90.00
_cell.angle_beta   90.00
_cell.angle_gamma   90.00
#
_symmetry.space_group_name_H-M   'P 1'
#
loop_
_entity.id
_entity.type
_entity.pdbx_description
1 polymer ?
#
loop_
_entity_poly.entity_id
_entity_poly.type
_entity_poly.pdbx_seq_one_letter_code
_entity_poly.pdbx_strand_id
1 'polypeptide(L)'
;MLRLLTALLVVGLAAVTGAGTAMSAERPPATLGLDWKTNFSKRLVPFSEFQSGGPGKGGIPAIDRPRFAPIDQIDFLKPEEPVIELEIGGQARAYPLQILIWHEIVNDTFGGIPIAVTFCPLCNTAIVFDRRVKGRTLTFGVSGNLRNSDLVMYDRQTESWWQQFGGDALVGDLAGTKLRQLAARIVSWRDFRAAHPDGRVLTRDTGHTRRYGDNPYVGYDDISSPPFFPTKNRDDTRLPPKERVVFLESGGKAAVVPHSALARKRVIEVRLDGKTYVVRATGKVASALDSGSIADGRSLTAVEVRVVGKRVPFDQRFWFAVAAFRPDATIVR
;
A
#
# COMPACT_ATOMS: atom_id res chain seq x y z
N MET A 1 -1.45 21.30 -81.50
CA MET A 1 -0.01 21.51 -81.22
C MET A 1 0.21 21.37 -79.72
N LEU A 2 1.02 20.38 -79.37
CA LEU A 2 1.42 19.93 -78.05
C LEU A 2 2.33 20.97 -77.38
N ARG A 3 2.06 21.38 -76.13
CA ARG A 3 3.11 21.81 -75.18
C ARG A 3 2.72 21.45 -73.74
N LEU A 4 3.47 20.48 -73.20
CA LEU A 4 3.62 20.15 -71.78
C LEU A 4 4.01 21.39 -70.96
N LEU A 5 3.57 21.46 -69.70
CA LEU A 5 4.35 22.04 -68.59
C LEU A 5 3.87 21.43 -67.25
N THR A 6 4.69 20.46 -66.80
CA THR A 6 5.21 20.22 -65.45
C THR A 6 4.30 20.38 -64.24
N ALA A 7 4.00 19.24 -63.61
CA ALA A 7 3.45 19.14 -62.26
C ALA A 7 4.50 19.53 -61.18
N LEU A 8 4.10 20.37 -60.23
CA LEU A 8 4.74 20.48 -58.91
C LEU A 8 3.73 20.02 -57.86
N LEU A 9 3.94 18.82 -57.32
CA LEU A 9 3.20 18.31 -56.17
C LEU A 9 3.91 18.82 -54.90
N VAL A 10 3.36 19.85 -54.26
CA VAL A 10 3.81 20.27 -52.92
C VAL A 10 3.14 19.36 -51.91
N VAL A 11 3.90 18.41 -51.36
CA VAL A 11 3.47 17.60 -50.20
C VAL A 11 3.58 18.50 -48.96
N GLY A 12 2.45 19.05 -48.54
CA GLY A 12 2.33 19.74 -47.26
C GLY A 12 2.42 18.73 -46.12
N LEU A 13 3.55 18.72 -45.41
CA LEU A 13 3.74 17.96 -44.18
C LEU A 13 2.92 18.65 -43.07
N ALA A 14 1.70 18.16 -42.80
CA ALA A 14 0.92 18.60 -41.66
C ALA A 14 1.57 18.05 -40.38
N ALA A 15 2.38 18.88 -39.72
CA ALA A 15 2.85 18.60 -38.37
C ALA A 15 1.64 18.63 -37.41
N VAL A 16 1.19 17.45 -37.00
CA VAL A 16 0.30 17.31 -35.84
C VAL A 16 1.13 17.70 -34.61
N THR A 17 1.05 18.96 -34.23
CA THR A 17 1.54 19.43 -32.93
C THR A 17 0.58 18.91 -31.88
N GLY A 18 0.92 17.76 -31.31
CA GLY A 18 0.28 17.29 -30.09
C GLY A 18 0.47 18.36 -29.02
N ALA A 19 -0.61 19.05 -28.67
CA ALA A 19 -0.65 19.95 -27.52
C ALA A 19 -0.38 19.11 -26.27
N GLY A 20 0.88 19.09 -25.83
CA GLY A 20 1.25 18.61 -24.51
C GLY A 20 0.48 19.44 -23.49
N THR A 21 -0.42 18.81 -22.75
CA THR A 21 -1.07 19.42 -21.61
C THR A 21 0.01 19.83 -20.61
N ALA A 22 0.23 21.15 -20.50
CA ALA A 22 1.21 21.72 -19.62
C ALA A 22 0.98 21.24 -18.19
N MET A 23 2.02 20.68 -17.57
CA MET A 23 2.09 20.52 -16.12
C MET A 23 2.19 21.91 -15.47
N SER A 24 1.05 22.60 -15.39
CA SER A 24 0.96 24.06 -15.23
C SER A 24 1.44 24.64 -13.88
N ALA A 25 1.65 23.81 -12.85
CA ALA A 25 2.09 24.30 -11.53
C ALA A 25 3.48 23.78 -11.15
N GLU A 26 4.41 24.72 -10.93
CA GLU A 26 5.77 24.47 -10.39
C GLU A 26 5.76 24.02 -8.93
N ARG A 27 4.72 24.38 -8.16
CA ARG A 27 4.56 24.03 -6.74
C ARG A 27 3.18 23.42 -6.47
N PRO A 28 3.05 22.55 -5.46
CA PRO A 28 1.75 22.02 -5.08
C PRO A 28 0.85 23.12 -4.49
N PRO A 29 -0.48 22.97 -4.58
CA PRO A 29 -1.41 23.82 -3.84
C PRO A 29 -1.10 23.81 -2.34
N ALA A 30 -1.34 24.93 -1.66
CA ALA A 30 -1.08 25.10 -0.21
C ALA A 30 -1.74 24.01 0.66
N THR A 31 -2.86 23.46 0.20
CA THR A 31 -3.60 22.38 0.85
C THR A 31 -2.79 21.09 0.98
N LEU A 32 -1.77 20.87 0.13
CA LEU A 32 -0.88 19.69 0.21
C LEU A 32 0.35 19.92 1.09
N GLY A 33 0.32 20.97 1.91
CA GLY A 33 1.41 21.40 2.78
C GLY A 33 2.28 22.47 2.11
N LEU A 34 2.76 23.39 2.94
CA LEU A 34 3.55 24.55 2.51
C LEU A 34 5.06 24.39 2.74
N ASP A 35 5.47 23.50 3.63
CA ASP A 35 6.87 23.34 4.06
C ASP A 35 7.54 22.12 3.43
N TRP A 36 7.73 22.20 2.11
CA TRP A 36 8.42 21.18 1.31
C TRP A 36 9.72 21.74 0.71
N LYS A 37 10.80 20.98 0.85
CA LYS A 37 12.09 21.14 0.15
C LYS A 37 12.17 20.26 -1.09
N THR A 38 11.08 19.61 -1.45
CA THR A 38 10.94 18.72 -2.61
C THR A 38 11.25 19.44 -3.92
N ASN A 39 11.99 18.78 -4.80
CA ASN A 39 12.14 19.22 -6.18
C ASN A 39 10.88 18.91 -7.02
N PHE A 40 9.93 19.85 -7.04
CA PHE A 40 8.64 19.68 -7.72
C PHE A 40 8.68 19.71 -9.25
N SER A 41 9.80 20.14 -9.86
CA SER A 41 10.01 20.06 -11.31
C SER A 41 10.08 18.62 -11.83
N LYS A 42 10.46 17.68 -10.96
CA LYS A 42 10.48 16.25 -11.24
C LYS A 42 9.19 15.62 -10.73
N ARG A 43 8.28 15.31 -11.65
CA ARG A 43 6.96 14.78 -11.30
C ARG A 43 6.39 13.90 -12.41
N LEU A 44 5.81 12.77 -12.02
CA LEU A 44 5.22 11.80 -12.94
C LEU A 44 3.69 11.90 -13.08
N VAL A 45 3.00 12.55 -12.13
CA VAL A 45 1.55 12.72 -12.12
C VAL A 45 1.17 14.13 -11.66
N PRO A 46 0.08 14.75 -12.16
CA PRO A 46 -0.24 16.14 -11.79
C PRO A 46 -0.65 16.27 -10.31
N PHE A 47 -0.44 17.46 -9.74
CA PHE A 47 -0.82 17.74 -8.35
C PHE A 47 -2.31 17.55 -8.07
N SER A 48 -3.16 17.68 -9.09
CA SER A 48 -4.60 17.42 -9.00
C SER A 48 -4.96 15.97 -8.68
N GLU A 49 -4.01 15.02 -8.78
CA GLU A 49 -4.22 13.65 -8.32
C GLU A 49 -3.99 13.47 -6.81
N PHE A 50 -3.44 14.48 -6.14
CA PHE A 50 -3.19 14.47 -4.72
C PHE A 50 -4.23 15.31 -3.99
N GLN A 51 -4.58 14.89 -2.78
CA GLN A 51 -5.46 15.60 -1.89
C GLN A 51 -4.95 15.50 -0.45
N SER A 52 -5.29 16.49 0.37
CA SER A 52 -4.98 16.43 1.80
C SER A 52 -5.86 15.40 2.49
N GLY A 53 -5.26 14.56 3.33
CA GLY A 53 -5.96 13.68 4.26
C GLY A 53 -6.38 14.37 5.56
N GLY A 54 -6.00 15.65 5.75
CA GLY A 54 -6.25 16.43 6.97
C GLY A 54 -4.98 16.69 7.79
N PRO A 55 -4.24 15.66 8.25
CA PRO A 55 -2.95 15.85 8.90
C PRO A 55 -1.93 16.52 7.97
N GLY A 56 -1.09 17.40 8.51
CA GLY A 56 0.04 17.95 7.78
C GLY A 56 1.18 16.94 7.60
N LYS A 57 2.25 17.36 6.90
CA LYS A 57 3.51 16.60 6.77
C LYS A 57 4.03 16.18 8.14
N GLY A 58 4.12 14.87 8.38
CA GLY A 58 4.54 14.30 9.67
C GLY A 58 3.52 14.43 10.79
N GLY A 59 2.29 14.88 10.52
CA GLY A 59 1.22 15.01 11.51
C GLY A 59 0.75 13.66 12.08
N ILE A 60 0.95 12.59 11.32
CA ILE A 60 0.93 11.21 11.83
C ILE A 60 2.40 10.80 12.02
N PRO A 61 2.88 10.67 13.28
CA PRO A 61 4.29 10.45 13.53
C PRO A 61 4.69 9.01 13.19
N ALA A 62 5.64 8.83 12.27
CA ALA A 62 6.24 7.52 12.02
C ALA A 62 7.09 7.05 13.21
N ILE A 63 7.19 5.74 13.43
CA ILE A 63 8.05 5.17 14.48
C ILE A 63 9.44 4.95 13.90
N ASP A 64 10.44 5.69 14.40
CA ASP A 64 11.83 5.63 13.92
C ASP A 64 12.79 4.85 14.82
N ARG A 65 12.36 4.56 16.05
CA ARG A 65 13.12 3.81 17.05
C ARG A 65 12.24 2.72 17.65
N PRO A 66 11.79 1.74 16.84
CA PRO A 66 10.88 0.71 17.31
C PRO A 66 11.53 -0.14 18.39
N ARG A 67 10.75 -0.49 19.42
CA ARG A 67 11.16 -1.38 20.51
C ARG A 67 10.37 -2.67 20.44
N PHE A 68 11.06 -3.79 20.66
CA PHE A 68 10.48 -5.12 20.49
C PHE A 68 10.63 -5.96 21.75
N ALA A 69 9.58 -6.69 22.13
CA ALA A 69 9.61 -7.67 23.21
C ALA A 69 9.39 -9.09 22.66
N PRO A 70 9.86 -10.14 23.37
CA PRO A 70 9.48 -11.52 23.07
C PRO A 70 7.98 -11.75 23.29
N ILE A 71 7.43 -12.81 22.67
CA ILE A 71 5.97 -13.03 22.64
C ILE A 71 5.32 -13.24 24.02
N ASP A 72 6.08 -13.72 25.00
CA ASP A 72 5.63 -14.02 26.37
C ASP A 72 5.44 -12.75 27.22
N GLN A 73 6.05 -11.64 26.82
CA GLN A 73 5.91 -10.32 27.44
C GLN A 73 4.77 -9.49 26.81
N ILE A 74 4.00 -10.07 25.89
CA ILE A 74 2.92 -9.37 25.20
C ILE A 74 1.57 -9.74 25.81
N ASP A 75 1.06 -8.84 26.66
CA ASP A 75 -0.21 -8.95 27.38
C ASP A 75 -1.34 -8.10 26.76
N PHE A 76 -0.99 -7.19 25.84
CA PHE A 76 -1.89 -6.17 25.32
C PHE A 76 -2.61 -6.52 24.01
N LEU A 77 -2.31 -7.68 23.42
CA LEU A 77 -2.95 -8.18 22.20
C LEU A 77 -3.93 -9.31 22.52
N LYS A 78 -5.18 -9.19 22.04
CA LYS A 78 -6.15 -10.28 22.04
C LYS A 78 -5.85 -11.28 20.92
N PRO A 79 -6.27 -12.56 21.04
CA PRO A 79 -5.81 -13.62 20.15
C PRO A 79 -6.12 -13.38 18.68
N GLU A 80 -7.26 -12.79 18.36
CA GLU A 80 -7.70 -12.51 16.99
C GLU A 80 -7.16 -11.20 16.42
N GLU A 81 -6.53 -10.34 17.22
CA GLU A 81 -6.06 -9.04 16.75
C GLU A 81 -5.04 -9.17 15.61
N PRO A 82 -5.15 -8.33 14.56
CA PRO A 82 -4.27 -8.39 13.41
C PRO A 82 -2.86 -7.86 13.71
N VAL A 83 -1.87 -8.65 13.29
CA VAL A 83 -0.47 -8.25 13.21
C VAL A 83 0.06 -8.42 11.79
N ILE A 84 0.91 -7.51 11.34
CA ILE A 84 1.73 -7.72 10.14
C ILE A 84 2.87 -8.65 10.54
N GLU A 85 2.90 -9.84 9.97
CA GLU A 85 3.99 -10.81 10.08
C GLU A 85 5.01 -10.57 8.96
N LEU A 86 6.28 -10.46 9.35
CA LEU A 86 7.42 -10.41 8.45
C LEU A 86 8.44 -11.47 8.86
N GLU A 87 8.89 -12.28 7.90
CA GLU A 87 9.93 -13.28 8.08
C GLU A 87 11.16 -12.95 7.23
N ILE A 88 12.34 -12.93 7.85
CA ILE A 88 13.63 -12.72 7.16
C ILE A 88 14.66 -13.67 7.79
N GLY A 89 15.27 -14.54 6.97
CA GLY A 89 16.33 -15.44 7.44
C GLY A 89 15.90 -16.40 8.55
N GLY A 90 14.64 -16.85 8.54
CA GLY A 90 14.08 -17.74 9.57
C GLY A 90 13.66 -17.05 10.87
N GLN A 91 13.92 -15.74 11.01
CA GLN A 91 13.42 -14.94 12.12
C GLN A 91 12.09 -14.29 11.75
N ALA A 92 11.20 -14.15 12.73
CA ALA A 92 9.89 -13.52 12.55
C ALA A 92 9.70 -12.30 13.45
N ARG A 93 9.03 -11.28 12.91
CA ARG A 93 8.67 -10.06 13.63
C ARG A 93 7.23 -9.69 13.35
N ALA A 94 6.49 -9.33 14.41
CA ALA A 94 5.11 -8.88 14.34
C ALA A 94 4.99 -7.37 14.59
N TYR A 95 4.19 -6.71 13.76
CA TYR A 95 3.83 -5.30 13.90
C TYR A 95 2.32 -5.18 14.07
N PRO A 96 1.82 -4.93 15.30
CA PRO A 96 0.39 -4.86 15.57
C PRO A 96 -0.31 -3.74 14.79
N LEU A 97 -1.43 -4.05 14.13
CA LEU A 97 -2.22 -3.02 13.47
C LEU A 97 -2.82 -2.02 14.47
N GLN A 98 -3.06 -2.43 15.71
CA GLN A 98 -3.47 -1.52 16.78
C GLN A 98 -2.44 -0.42 17.09
N ILE A 99 -1.18 -0.57 16.67
CA ILE A 99 -0.16 0.48 16.70
C ILE A 99 -0.08 1.16 15.33
N LEU A 100 0.01 0.38 14.25
CA LEU A 100 0.20 0.89 12.89
C LEU A 100 -0.97 1.75 12.39
N ILE A 101 -2.19 1.58 12.90
CA ILE A 101 -3.33 2.46 12.57
C ILE A 101 -3.13 3.92 13.05
N TRP A 102 -2.25 4.14 14.03
CA TRP A 102 -1.95 5.47 14.60
C TRP A 102 -0.64 6.08 14.10
N HIS A 103 0.19 5.28 13.44
CA HIS A 103 1.55 5.67 13.03
C HIS A 103 1.80 5.52 11.53
N GLU A 104 1.06 4.61 10.88
CA GLU A 104 1.09 4.21 9.47
C GLU A 104 2.43 3.72 8.94
N ILE A 105 3.57 4.09 9.55
CA ILE A 105 4.92 3.77 9.12
C ILE A 105 5.80 3.46 10.33
N VAL A 106 6.53 2.36 10.25
CA VAL A 106 7.65 2.01 11.15
C VAL A 106 8.92 1.88 10.31
N ASN A 107 9.91 2.73 10.59
CA ASN A 107 11.26 2.59 10.04
C ASN A 107 12.08 1.68 10.96
N ASP A 108 12.44 0.51 10.46
CA ASP A 108 13.09 -0.54 11.24
C ASP A 108 14.34 -1.07 10.51
N THR A 109 15.11 -1.90 11.20
CA THR A 109 16.15 -2.77 10.64
C THR A 109 15.91 -4.19 11.16
N PHE A 110 15.64 -5.12 10.24
CA PHE A 110 15.35 -6.52 10.57
C PHE A 110 16.16 -7.45 9.68
N GLY A 111 16.84 -8.45 10.27
CA GLY A 111 17.74 -9.34 9.53
C GLY A 111 18.83 -8.60 8.75
N GLY A 112 19.30 -7.45 9.25
CA GLY A 112 20.28 -6.59 8.56
C GLY A 112 19.70 -5.77 7.39
N ILE A 113 18.40 -5.87 7.11
CA ILE A 113 17.72 -5.14 6.05
C ILE A 113 17.02 -3.91 6.65
N PRO A 114 17.36 -2.68 6.22
CA PRO A 114 16.56 -1.50 6.53
C PRO A 114 15.20 -1.64 5.85
N ILE A 115 14.12 -1.60 6.64
CA ILE A 115 12.75 -1.76 6.15
C ILE A 115 11.86 -0.59 6.55
N ALA A 116 10.85 -0.33 5.74
CA ALA A 116 9.70 0.49 6.10
C ALA A 116 8.45 -0.41 6.12
N VAL A 117 7.88 -0.62 7.29
CA VAL A 117 6.62 -1.34 7.47
C VAL A 117 5.51 -0.32 7.44
N THR A 118 4.55 -0.47 6.53
CA THR A 118 3.52 0.54 6.30
C THR A 118 2.12 -0.06 6.37
N PHE A 119 1.17 0.72 6.87
CA PHE A 119 -0.24 0.38 6.87
C PHE A 119 -1.07 1.60 6.49
N CYS A 120 -1.84 1.49 5.41
CA CYS A 120 -2.84 2.49 5.03
C CYS A 120 -4.22 2.00 5.51
N PRO A 121 -4.82 2.60 6.56
CA PRO A 121 -6.13 2.19 7.05
C PRO A 121 -7.23 2.45 6.01
N LEU A 122 -7.10 3.51 5.20
CA LEU A 122 -8.10 3.87 4.19
C LEU A 122 -8.20 2.85 3.05
N CYS A 123 -7.12 2.15 2.73
CA CYS A 123 -7.10 1.11 1.69
C CYS A 123 -7.02 -0.31 2.25
N ASN A 124 -6.92 -0.46 3.57
CA ASN A 124 -6.64 -1.72 4.28
C ASN A 124 -5.31 -2.38 3.83
N THR A 125 -4.31 -1.58 3.48
CA THR A 125 -3.11 -2.09 2.80
C THR A 125 -1.92 -2.15 3.75
N ALA A 126 -1.40 -3.35 4.04
CA ALA A 126 -0.13 -3.53 4.74
C ALA A 126 0.98 -3.93 3.76
N ILE A 127 2.10 -3.20 3.74
CA ILE A 127 3.25 -3.48 2.86
C ILE A 127 4.54 -3.28 3.64
N VAL A 128 5.55 -4.08 3.33
CA VAL A 128 6.91 -3.89 3.83
C VAL A 128 7.83 -3.64 2.66
N PHE A 129 8.58 -2.54 2.71
CA PHE A 129 9.57 -2.19 1.69
C PHE A 129 10.99 -2.31 2.23
N ASP A 130 11.93 -2.76 1.40
CA ASP A 130 13.35 -2.44 1.58
C ASP A 130 13.55 -0.96 1.25
N ARG A 131 14.00 -0.18 2.24
CA ARG A 131 14.18 1.27 2.10
C ARG A 131 15.55 1.69 1.58
N ARG A 132 16.32 0.77 0.98
CA ARG A 132 17.56 1.08 0.27
C ARG A 132 17.27 1.45 -1.18
N VAL A 133 17.61 2.67 -1.56
CA VAL A 133 17.42 3.22 -2.91
C VAL A 133 18.72 3.89 -3.35
N LYS A 134 19.22 3.54 -4.54
CA LYS A 134 20.42 4.15 -5.15
C LYS A 134 21.61 4.23 -4.17
N GLY A 135 21.88 3.13 -3.45
CA GLY A 135 23.00 3.04 -2.50
C GLY A 135 22.79 3.75 -1.16
N ARG A 136 21.58 4.27 -0.89
CA ARG A 136 21.26 5.02 0.33
C ARG A 136 20.11 4.39 1.07
N THR A 137 20.15 4.42 2.40
CA THR A 137 19.00 4.06 3.24
C THR A 137 18.12 5.29 3.44
N LEU A 138 16.87 5.21 3.01
CA LEU A 138 15.86 6.23 3.19
C LEU A 138 15.16 6.08 4.55
N THR A 139 14.58 7.16 5.05
CA THR A 139 13.73 7.15 6.24
C THR A 139 12.40 7.78 5.84
N PHE A 140 11.31 7.06 6.02
CA PHE A 140 9.99 7.47 5.54
C PHE A 140 9.17 8.14 6.62
N GLY A 141 8.36 9.11 6.22
CA GLY A 141 7.32 9.72 7.05
C GLY A 141 5.98 9.77 6.31
N VAL A 142 4.92 10.02 7.05
CA VAL A 142 3.57 10.22 6.51
C VAL A 142 3.48 11.64 5.98
N SER A 143 3.13 11.82 4.70
CA SER A 143 3.06 13.16 4.10
C SER A 143 1.82 13.94 4.52
N GLY A 144 0.78 13.24 4.99
CA GLY A 144 -0.56 13.81 5.19
C GLY A 144 -1.37 13.91 3.90
N ASN A 145 -0.77 13.64 2.74
CA ASN A 145 -1.43 13.63 1.44
C ASN A 145 -1.84 12.21 1.04
N LEU A 146 -2.87 12.13 0.21
CA LEU A 146 -3.44 10.92 -0.36
C LEU A 146 -3.48 11.02 -1.88
N ARG A 147 -3.41 9.88 -2.56
CA ARG A 147 -3.72 9.75 -3.99
C ARG A 147 -4.59 8.51 -4.17
N ASN A 148 -5.80 8.68 -4.73
CA ASN A 148 -6.83 7.63 -4.75
C ASN A 148 -7.12 7.01 -3.38
N SER A 149 -7.21 7.84 -2.33
CA SER A 149 -7.34 7.46 -0.91
C SER A 149 -6.17 6.66 -0.33
N ASP A 150 -5.16 6.33 -1.12
CA ASP A 150 -3.97 5.61 -0.68
C ASP A 150 -2.91 6.58 -0.13
N LEU A 151 -2.23 6.13 0.92
CA LEU A 151 -1.18 6.87 1.61
C LEU A 151 -0.09 7.31 0.64
N VAL A 152 0.23 8.61 0.65
CA VAL A 152 1.47 9.13 0.08
C VAL A 152 2.49 9.27 1.21
N MET A 153 3.58 8.54 1.10
CA MET A 153 4.73 8.67 2.00
C MET A 153 5.67 9.75 1.47
N TYR A 154 6.58 10.23 2.31
CA TYR A 154 7.74 10.99 1.84
C TYR A 154 9.02 10.43 2.46
N ASP A 155 10.13 10.48 1.73
CA ASP A 155 11.45 10.24 2.34
C ASP A 155 12.01 11.53 2.93
N ARG A 156 12.63 11.46 4.10
CA ARG A 156 13.15 12.67 4.78
C ARG A 156 14.42 13.23 4.16
N GLN A 157 15.10 12.47 3.31
CA GLN A 157 16.39 12.88 2.77
C GLN A 157 16.28 13.75 1.52
N THR A 158 15.24 13.58 0.73
CA THR A 158 14.99 14.36 -0.49
C THR A 158 13.59 14.96 -0.52
N GLU A 159 12.73 14.56 0.42
CA GLU A 159 11.31 14.91 0.45
C GLU A 159 10.59 14.52 -0.83
N SER A 160 11.06 13.47 -1.52
CA SER A 160 10.33 12.90 -2.65
C SER A 160 9.05 12.24 -2.12
N TRP A 161 7.99 12.26 -2.91
CA TRP A 161 6.70 11.67 -2.57
C TRP A 161 6.57 10.29 -3.18
N TRP A 162 6.12 9.33 -2.38
CA TRP A 162 6.07 7.90 -2.72
C TRP A 162 4.67 7.35 -2.53
N GLN A 163 4.15 6.67 -3.55
CA GLN A 163 2.87 5.97 -3.44
C GLN A 163 3.03 4.71 -2.62
N GLN A 164 2.26 4.54 -1.55
CA GLN A 164 2.30 3.31 -0.77
C GLN A 164 1.84 2.09 -1.58
N PHE A 165 0.78 2.20 -2.40
CA PHE A 165 0.23 1.10 -3.22
C PHE A 165 1.28 0.31 -4.04
N GLY A 166 2.29 0.97 -4.61
CA GLY A 166 3.29 0.32 -5.46
C GLY A 166 4.73 0.51 -5.00
N GLY A 167 4.98 1.46 -4.10
CA GLY A 167 6.33 1.88 -3.72
C GLY A 167 7.00 2.78 -4.77
N ASP A 168 6.26 3.36 -5.71
CA ASP A 168 6.79 4.25 -6.75
C ASP A 168 6.97 5.68 -6.23
N ALA A 169 8.13 6.27 -6.47
CA ALA A 169 8.36 7.70 -6.27
C ALA A 169 7.73 8.50 -7.42
N LEU A 170 6.79 9.38 -7.09
CA LEU A 170 5.98 10.13 -8.07
C LEU A 170 6.42 11.58 -8.22
N VAL A 171 7.00 12.18 -7.18
CA VAL A 171 7.37 13.60 -7.12
C VAL A 171 8.73 13.73 -6.42
N GLY A 172 9.59 14.64 -6.85
CA GLY A 172 10.88 14.91 -6.21
C GLY A 172 12.07 14.26 -6.91
N ASP A 173 13.25 14.37 -6.30
CA ASP A 173 14.51 13.92 -6.90
C ASP A 173 14.62 12.41 -7.14
N LEU A 174 13.81 11.64 -6.43
CA LEU A 174 13.74 10.19 -6.59
C LEU A 174 12.60 9.74 -7.51
N ALA A 175 11.84 10.65 -8.13
CA ALA A 175 10.77 10.31 -9.06
C ALA A 175 11.23 9.31 -10.14
N GLY A 176 10.40 8.30 -10.41
CA GLY A 176 10.70 7.20 -11.34
C GLY A 176 11.47 6.04 -10.72
N THR A 177 11.80 6.10 -9.44
CA THR A 177 12.33 4.94 -8.69
C THR A 177 11.20 4.15 -8.03
N LYS A 178 11.44 2.86 -7.78
CA LYS A 178 10.49 1.95 -7.14
C LYS A 178 11.13 1.21 -5.98
N LEU A 179 10.43 1.14 -4.85
CA LEU A 179 10.85 0.35 -3.69
C LEU A 179 10.65 -1.14 -3.94
N ARG A 180 11.54 -1.94 -3.37
CA ARG A 180 11.40 -3.40 -3.41
C ARG A 180 10.52 -3.87 -2.26
N GLN A 181 9.40 -4.49 -2.58
CA GLN A 181 8.50 -5.09 -1.59
C GLN A 181 9.06 -6.39 -1.02
N LEU A 182 8.84 -6.62 0.28
CA LEU A 182 9.14 -7.86 1.00
C LEU A 182 7.87 -8.65 1.26
N ALA A 183 8.00 -9.98 1.39
CA ALA A 183 6.87 -10.83 1.71
C ALA A 183 6.45 -10.61 3.16
N ALA A 184 5.25 -10.07 3.34
CA ALA A 184 4.60 -9.88 4.63
C ALA A 184 3.12 -10.20 4.49
N ARG A 185 2.45 -10.52 5.60
CA ARG A 185 1.02 -10.81 5.61
C ARG A 185 0.37 -10.36 6.91
N ILE A 186 -0.94 -10.14 6.86
CA ILE A 186 -1.74 -9.91 8.06
C ILE A 186 -2.24 -11.27 8.56
N VAL A 187 -1.92 -11.58 9.82
CA VAL A 187 -2.38 -12.78 10.53
C VAL A 187 -2.91 -12.38 11.90
N SER A 188 -3.63 -13.30 12.56
CA SER A 188 -3.98 -13.08 13.96
C SER A 188 -2.76 -13.22 14.87
N TRP A 189 -2.80 -12.52 16.00
CA TRP A 189 -1.80 -12.67 17.05
C TRP A 189 -1.65 -14.12 17.54
N ARG A 190 -2.76 -14.87 17.65
CA ARG A 190 -2.75 -16.31 17.96
C ARG A 190 -1.93 -17.09 16.94
N ASP A 191 -2.20 -16.88 15.65
CA ASP A 191 -1.53 -17.63 14.59
C ASP A 191 -0.03 -17.29 14.53
N PHE A 192 0.32 -16.01 14.73
CA PHE A 192 1.72 -15.58 14.82
C PHE A 192 2.43 -16.26 16.00
N ARG A 193 1.85 -16.24 17.21
CA ARG A 193 2.43 -16.89 18.40
C ARG A 193 2.65 -18.38 18.19
N ALA A 194 1.68 -19.06 17.58
CA ALA A 194 1.77 -20.49 17.32
C ALA A 194 2.85 -20.83 16.28
N ALA A 195 3.01 -20.00 15.25
CA ALA A 195 3.99 -20.21 14.19
C ALA A 195 5.42 -19.78 14.58
N HIS A 196 5.55 -18.81 15.49
CA HIS A 196 6.81 -18.15 15.82
C HIS A 196 7.00 -17.99 17.34
N PRO A 197 7.28 -19.09 18.07
CA PRO A 197 7.50 -19.03 19.51
C PRO A 197 8.66 -18.11 19.90
N ASP A 198 9.69 -18.00 19.05
CA ASP A 198 10.85 -17.11 19.25
C ASP A 198 10.66 -15.72 18.61
N GLY A 199 9.44 -15.42 18.14
CA GLY A 199 9.11 -14.18 17.46
C GLY A 199 9.26 -12.94 18.35
N ARG A 200 9.44 -11.79 17.72
CA ARG A 200 9.52 -10.49 18.41
C ARG A 200 8.37 -9.60 17.97
N VAL A 201 7.79 -8.84 18.90
CA VAL A 201 6.59 -8.02 18.65
C VAL A 201 6.89 -6.57 18.95
N LEU A 202 6.48 -5.66 18.05
CA LEU A 202 6.55 -4.22 18.30
C LEU A 202 5.74 -3.88 19.55
N THR A 203 6.39 -3.22 20.51
CA THR A 203 5.78 -2.81 21.78
C THR A 203 5.04 -1.50 21.65
N ARG A 204 4.20 -1.18 22.64
CA ARG A 204 3.54 0.13 22.78
C ARG A 204 4.50 1.25 23.26
N ASP A 205 5.76 0.94 23.57
CA ASP A 205 6.80 1.92 23.87
C ASP A 205 7.34 2.55 22.58
N THR A 206 6.50 3.39 21.98
CA THR A 206 6.75 4.06 20.69
C THR A 206 7.30 5.48 20.84
N GLY A 207 7.35 5.99 22.08
CA GLY A 207 7.59 7.42 22.37
C GLY A 207 6.35 8.31 22.19
N HIS A 208 5.16 7.75 21.95
CA HIS A 208 3.92 8.49 21.77
C HIS A 208 2.78 7.96 22.65
N THR A 209 1.95 8.87 23.16
CA THR A 209 0.70 8.52 23.83
C THR A 209 -0.43 8.43 22.80
N ARG A 210 -0.98 7.23 22.61
CA ARG A 210 -2.08 6.92 21.71
C ARG A 210 -2.98 5.89 22.35
N ARG A 211 -4.23 5.81 21.89
CA ARG A 211 -5.19 4.79 22.34
C ARG A 211 -5.00 3.51 21.51
N TYR A 212 -3.87 2.83 21.71
CA TYR A 212 -3.61 1.57 21.01
C TYR A 212 -4.65 0.52 21.40
N GLY A 213 -5.26 -0.08 20.38
CA GLY A 213 -6.40 -1.01 20.51
C GLY A 213 -7.70 -0.38 20.01
N ASP A 214 -7.84 0.93 20.13
CA ASP A 214 -8.98 1.67 19.58
C ASP A 214 -8.81 1.85 18.07
N ASN A 215 -9.91 1.75 17.35
CA ASN A 215 -10.03 2.02 15.91
C ASN A 215 -10.64 3.42 15.69
N PRO A 216 -9.90 4.39 15.12
CA PRO A 216 -10.44 5.70 14.80
C PRO A 216 -11.32 5.73 13.53
N TYR A 217 -11.44 4.61 12.81
CA TYR A 217 -12.20 4.43 11.57
C TYR A 217 -13.37 3.46 11.77
N VAL A 218 -14.19 3.66 12.81
CA VAL A 218 -15.31 2.78 13.15
C VAL A 218 -16.27 2.62 11.96
N GLY A 219 -16.63 1.38 11.65
CA GLY A 219 -17.54 1.02 10.55
C GLY A 219 -16.93 1.18 9.15
N TYR A 220 -15.67 1.58 9.03
CA TYR A 220 -15.07 1.84 7.72
C TYR A 220 -14.93 0.58 6.86
N ASP A 221 -14.87 -0.60 7.46
CA ASP A 221 -14.83 -1.89 6.77
C ASP A 221 -16.19 -2.41 6.26
N ASP A 222 -17.24 -1.59 6.29
CA ASP A 222 -18.52 -1.90 5.67
C ASP A 222 -18.39 -1.94 4.14
N ILE A 223 -18.55 -3.14 3.58
CA ILE A 223 -18.44 -3.42 2.13
C ILE A 223 -19.37 -2.56 1.26
N SER A 224 -20.50 -2.10 1.81
CA SER A 224 -21.51 -1.32 1.12
C SER A 224 -21.23 0.19 1.11
N SER A 225 -20.30 0.63 1.95
CA SER A 225 -19.98 2.05 2.10
C SER A 225 -18.92 2.54 1.11
N PRO A 226 -18.99 3.80 0.64
CA PRO A 226 -17.97 4.38 -0.23
C PRO A 226 -16.66 4.67 0.53
N PRO A 227 -15.51 4.81 -0.16
CA PRO A 227 -14.31 5.37 0.45
C PRO A 227 -14.55 6.80 0.94
N PHE A 228 -13.87 7.22 2.00
CA PHE A 228 -14.00 8.60 2.54
C PHE A 228 -13.55 9.67 1.56
N PHE A 229 -12.59 9.31 0.71
CA PHE A 229 -11.94 10.21 -0.21
C PHE A 229 -12.21 9.77 -1.66
N PRO A 230 -12.31 10.72 -2.61
CA PRO A 230 -12.48 10.40 -4.02
C PRO A 230 -11.36 9.52 -4.58
N THR A 231 -11.75 8.55 -5.41
CA THR A 231 -10.82 7.70 -6.16
C THR A 231 -11.16 7.72 -7.64
N LYS A 232 -10.16 7.49 -8.49
CA LYS A 232 -10.40 7.15 -9.90
C LYS A 232 -11.23 5.86 -10.01
N ASN A 233 -11.93 5.71 -11.13
CA ASN A 233 -12.76 4.52 -11.44
C ASN A 233 -13.78 4.18 -10.34
N ARG A 234 -14.37 5.19 -9.71
CA ARG A 234 -15.39 5.03 -8.65
C ARG A 234 -16.70 4.41 -9.13
N ASP A 235 -16.92 4.41 -10.44
CA ASP A 235 -18.04 3.81 -11.16
C ASP A 235 -17.77 2.34 -11.55
N ASP A 236 -16.61 1.78 -11.19
CA ASP A 236 -16.31 0.37 -11.40
C ASP A 236 -17.21 -0.53 -10.54
N THR A 237 -18.06 -1.32 -11.22
CA THR A 237 -19.04 -2.20 -10.58
C THR A 237 -18.63 -3.68 -10.56
N ARG A 238 -17.37 -4.01 -10.92
CA ARG A 238 -16.93 -5.41 -11.00
C ARG A 238 -16.89 -6.13 -9.65
N LEU A 239 -16.68 -5.37 -8.57
CA LEU A 239 -16.78 -5.76 -7.16
C LEU A 239 -17.25 -4.55 -6.32
N PRO A 240 -17.86 -4.78 -5.15
CA PRO A 240 -18.10 -3.70 -4.19
C PRO A 240 -16.81 -2.94 -3.87
N PRO A 241 -16.85 -1.60 -3.68
CA PRO A 241 -15.65 -0.78 -3.51
C PRO A 241 -14.79 -1.25 -2.33
N LYS A 242 -15.41 -1.69 -1.23
CA LYS A 242 -14.71 -2.20 -0.05
C LYS A 242 -14.71 -3.72 0.05
N GLU A 243 -14.93 -4.44 -1.06
CA GLU A 243 -14.58 -5.87 -1.12
C GLU A 243 -13.08 -6.01 -0.86
N ARG A 244 -12.72 -6.82 0.13
CA ARG A 244 -11.31 -7.15 0.39
C ARG A 244 -10.84 -8.11 -0.68
N VAL A 245 -9.68 -7.81 -1.27
CA VAL A 245 -9.08 -8.62 -2.32
C VAL A 245 -7.62 -8.91 -1.99
N VAL A 246 -7.20 -10.12 -2.35
CA VAL A 246 -5.78 -10.46 -2.49
C VAL A 246 -5.34 -9.95 -3.85
N PHE A 247 -4.39 -9.03 -3.89
CA PHE A 247 -3.85 -8.45 -5.11
C PHE A 247 -2.46 -9.05 -5.41
N LEU A 248 -2.29 -9.44 -6.67
CA LEU A 248 -1.07 -10.04 -7.22
C LEU A 248 -0.63 -9.24 -8.45
N GLU A 249 0.66 -8.93 -8.52
CA GLU A 249 1.28 -8.23 -9.65
C GLU A 249 2.59 -8.95 -10.05
N SER A 250 2.74 -9.27 -11.34
CA SER A 250 3.97 -9.84 -11.90
C SER A 250 4.05 -9.55 -13.39
N GLY A 251 5.23 -9.18 -13.89
CA GLY A 251 5.46 -8.95 -15.33
C GLY A 251 4.52 -7.92 -15.95
N GLY A 252 4.16 -6.86 -15.19
CA GLY A 252 3.21 -5.84 -15.62
C GLY A 252 1.74 -6.28 -15.63
N LYS A 253 1.43 -7.55 -15.35
CA LYS A 253 0.05 -8.07 -15.25
C LYS A 253 -0.43 -8.02 -13.81
N ALA A 254 -1.73 -7.84 -13.61
CA ALA A 254 -2.37 -7.88 -12.30
C ALA A 254 -3.54 -8.86 -12.26
N ALA A 255 -3.71 -9.50 -11.11
CA ALA A 255 -4.88 -10.31 -10.81
C ALA A 255 -5.32 -10.08 -9.36
N VAL A 256 -6.61 -10.27 -9.11
CA VAL A 256 -7.19 -10.24 -7.76
C VAL A 256 -7.98 -11.49 -7.45
N VAL A 257 -7.94 -11.91 -6.19
CA VAL A 257 -8.84 -12.93 -5.64
C VAL A 257 -9.70 -12.28 -4.56
N PRO A 258 -11.03 -12.16 -4.76
CA PRO A 258 -11.93 -11.59 -3.75
C PRO A 258 -12.01 -12.49 -2.50
N HIS A 259 -12.05 -11.88 -1.32
CA HIS A 259 -12.23 -12.62 -0.07
C HIS A 259 -13.56 -13.39 -0.05
N SER A 260 -14.61 -12.86 -0.68
CA SER A 260 -15.87 -13.58 -0.88
C SER A 260 -15.72 -14.87 -1.69
N ALA A 261 -14.78 -14.92 -2.65
CA ALA A 261 -14.45 -16.14 -3.38
C ALA A 261 -13.64 -17.10 -2.50
N LEU A 262 -12.64 -16.61 -1.76
CA LEU A 262 -11.84 -17.42 -0.83
C LEU A 262 -12.66 -18.02 0.32
N ALA A 263 -13.72 -17.33 0.75
CA ALA A 263 -14.65 -17.83 1.75
C ALA A 263 -15.41 -19.07 1.26
N ARG A 264 -15.70 -19.16 -0.05
CA ARG A 264 -16.35 -20.32 -0.68
C ARG A 264 -15.35 -21.40 -1.09
N LYS A 265 -14.20 -20.98 -1.63
CA LYS A 265 -13.10 -21.85 -2.08
C LYS A 265 -11.85 -21.53 -1.28
N ARG A 266 -11.55 -22.37 -0.28
CA ARG A 266 -10.41 -22.21 0.63
C ARG A 266 -9.06 -22.09 -0.08
N VAL A 267 -8.95 -22.56 -1.32
CA VAL A 267 -7.74 -22.48 -2.16
C VAL A 267 -8.16 -22.06 -3.57
N ILE A 268 -7.48 -21.06 -4.14
CA ILE A 268 -7.67 -20.58 -5.51
C ILE A 268 -6.30 -20.48 -6.18
N GLU A 269 -6.18 -21.09 -7.36
CA GLU A 269 -4.99 -20.96 -8.21
C GLU A 269 -5.14 -19.79 -9.18
N VAL A 270 -4.09 -18.98 -9.29
CA VAL A 270 -4.01 -17.85 -10.20
C VAL A 270 -2.79 -18.03 -11.10
N ARG A 271 -3.01 -18.12 -12.42
CA ARG A 271 -1.92 -18.10 -13.39
C ARG A 271 -1.64 -16.67 -13.81
N LEU A 272 -0.45 -16.17 -13.52
CA LEU A 272 -0.03 -14.79 -13.81
C LEU A 272 1.45 -14.80 -14.22
N ASP A 273 1.76 -14.21 -15.39
CA ASP A 273 3.14 -14.03 -15.84
C ASP A 273 3.96 -15.35 -15.85
N GLY A 274 3.36 -16.42 -16.39
CA GLY A 274 3.99 -17.75 -16.47
C GLY A 274 4.14 -18.49 -15.13
N LYS A 275 3.69 -17.90 -14.01
CA LYS A 275 3.73 -18.49 -12.67
C LYS A 275 2.34 -18.89 -12.21
N THR A 276 2.27 -19.95 -11.40
CA THR A 276 1.05 -20.33 -10.67
C THR A 276 1.18 -19.89 -9.22
N TYR A 277 0.30 -18.98 -8.82
CA TYR A 277 0.13 -18.53 -7.44
C TYR A 277 -1.00 -19.35 -6.80
N VAL A 278 -0.73 -19.88 -5.61
CA VAL A 278 -1.72 -20.58 -4.79
C VAL A 278 -2.13 -19.63 -3.67
N VAL A 279 -3.35 -19.11 -3.76
CA VAL A 279 -3.96 -18.24 -2.75
C VAL A 279 -4.79 -19.11 -1.81
N ARG A 280 -4.45 -19.12 -0.51
CA ARG A 280 -5.05 -20.02 0.47
C ARG A 280 -5.59 -19.28 1.68
N ALA A 281 -6.84 -19.57 2.03
CA ALA A 281 -7.43 -19.25 3.32
C ALA A 281 -6.75 -20.08 4.42
N THR A 282 -6.23 -19.40 5.44
CA THR A 282 -5.50 -20.02 6.55
C THR A 282 -6.34 -19.96 7.82
N GLY A 283 -6.09 -18.96 8.66
CA GLY A 283 -6.77 -18.72 9.93
C GLY A 283 -7.84 -17.63 9.84
N LYS A 284 -8.21 -17.14 11.02
CA LYS A 284 -9.14 -16.03 11.22
C LYS A 284 -8.40 -14.86 11.83
N VAL A 285 -8.77 -13.64 11.47
CA VAL A 285 -8.20 -12.41 12.01
C VAL A 285 -9.29 -11.36 12.16
N ALA A 286 -9.27 -10.57 13.24
CA ALA A 286 -10.22 -9.48 13.42
C ALA A 286 -9.97 -8.34 12.42
N SER A 287 -11.03 -7.71 11.94
CA SER A 287 -10.91 -6.48 11.15
C SER A 287 -10.49 -5.30 12.02
N ALA A 288 -9.38 -4.65 11.69
CA ALA A 288 -8.92 -3.45 12.39
C ALA A 288 -9.78 -2.20 12.12
N LEU A 289 -10.75 -2.28 11.21
CA LEU A 289 -11.50 -1.14 10.66
C LEU A 289 -13.02 -1.30 10.83
N ASP A 290 -13.46 -2.27 11.63
CA ASP A 290 -14.86 -2.62 11.80
C ASP A 290 -15.46 -2.00 13.08
N SER A 291 -15.10 -2.53 14.25
CA SER A 291 -15.60 -2.07 15.54
C SER A 291 -14.74 -0.96 16.15
N GLY A 292 -15.21 -0.30 17.22
CA GLY A 292 -14.45 0.73 17.96
C GLY A 292 -13.21 0.20 18.66
N SER A 293 -13.24 -1.07 19.07
CA SER A 293 -12.09 -1.83 19.55
C SER A 293 -11.69 -2.82 18.45
N ILE A 294 -10.40 -2.86 18.12
CA ILE A 294 -9.84 -3.74 17.08
C ILE A 294 -10.04 -5.21 17.44
N ALA A 295 -10.01 -5.55 18.74
CA ALA A 295 -10.23 -6.91 19.21
C ALA A 295 -11.65 -7.42 18.95
N ASP A 296 -12.63 -6.50 18.88
CA ASP A 296 -14.05 -6.83 18.68
C ASP A 296 -14.45 -6.77 17.20
N GLY A 297 -13.52 -6.47 16.30
CA GLY A 297 -13.76 -6.43 14.87
C GLY A 297 -14.21 -7.80 14.34
N ARG A 298 -15.16 -7.78 13.39
CA ARG A 298 -15.67 -8.98 12.72
C ARG A 298 -14.53 -9.88 12.23
N SER A 299 -14.75 -11.19 12.33
CA SER A 299 -13.78 -12.18 11.89
C SER A 299 -13.65 -12.17 10.36
N LEU A 300 -12.43 -11.99 9.89
CA LEU A 300 -12.02 -12.11 8.49
C LEU A 300 -11.16 -13.36 8.29
N THR A 301 -11.03 -13.78 7.03
CA THR A 301 -10.13 -14.85 6.62
C THR A 301 -8.72 -14.31 6.47
N ALA A 302 -7.76 -14.86 7.22
CA ALA A 302 -6.33 -14.62 6.98
C ALA A 302 -5.87 -15.41 5.75
N VAL A 303 -4.98 -14.83 4.97
CA VAL A 303 -4.56 -15.38 3.67
C VAL A 303 -3.04 -15.58 3.62
N GLU A 304 -2.61 -16.60 2.90
CA GLU A 304 -1.24 -16.67 2.39
C GLU A 304 -1.24 -16.92 0.88
N VAL A 305 -0.13 -16.52 0.24
CA VAL A 305 0.10 -16.76 -1.18
C VAL A 305 1.44 -17.47 -1.36
N ARG A 306 1.45 -18.54 -2.15
CA ARG A 306 2.66 -19.31 -2.46
C ARG A 306 2.90 -19.48 -3.95
N VAL A 307 4.16 -19.55 -4.33
CA VAL A 307 4.64 -19.97 -5.66
C VAL A 307 5.69 -21.05 -5.45
N VAL A 308 5.49 -22.22 -6.06
CA VAL A 308 6.36 -23.41 -5.90
C VAL A 308 6.64 -23.69 -4.41
N GLY A 309 5.58 -23.67 -3.59
CA GLY A 309 5.63 -23.95 -2.14
C GLY A 309 6.21 -22.82 -1.27
N LYS A 310 6.84 -21.79 -1.84
CA LYS A 310 7.42 -20.66 -1.08
C LYS A 310 6.44 -19.50 -0.96
N ARG A 311 6.40 -18.83 0.20
CA ARG A 311 5.62 -17.60 0.37
C ARG A 311 6.19 -16.50 -0.53
N VAL A 312 5.30 -15.71 -1.11
CA VAL A 312 5.64 -14.58 -1.98
C VAL A 312 4.96 -13.30 -1.48
N PRO A 313 5.46 -12.11 -1.84
CA PRO A 313 4.75 -10.86 -1.59
C PRO A 313 3.38 -10.86 -2.26
N PHE A 314 2.40 -10.31 -1.55
CA PHE A 314 1.06 -10.01 -2.03
C PHE A 314 0.50 -8.88 -1.17
N ASP A 315 -0.57 -8.25 -1.65
CA ASP A 315 -1.26 -7.21 -0.91
C ASP A 315 -2.68 -7.66 -0.58
N GLN A 316 -3.17 -7.28 0.60
CA GLN A 316 -4.61 -7.32 0.90
C GLN A 316 -5.10 -5.88 0.85
N ARG A 317 -6.10 -5.59 0.03
CA ARG A 317 -6.59 -4.22 -0.21
C ARG A 317 -8.10 -4.20 -0.36
N PHE A 318 -8.69 -3.02 -0.22
CA PHE A 318 -10.03 -2.79 -0.76
C PHE A 318 -10.01 -2.68 -2.29
N TRP A 319 -11.06 -3.17 -2.94
CA TRP A 319 -11.17 -3.18 -4.39
C TRP A 319 -11.05 -1.79 -5.01
N PHE A 320 -11.65 -0.76 -4.41
CA PHE A 320 -11.62 0.60 -4.97
C PHE A 320 -10.17 1.08 -5.20
N ALA A 321 -9.23 0.69 -4.32
CA ALA A 321 -7.83 1.05 -4.47
C ALA A 321 -7.23 0.33 -5.67
N VAL A 322 -7.48 -0.97 -5.80
CA VAL A 322 -7.03 -1.74 -6.98
C VAL A 322 -7.64 -1.18 -8.26
N ALA A 323 -8.95 -0.91 -8.31
CA ALA A 323 -9.60 -0.33 -9.47
C ALA A 323 -9.01 1.02 -9.86
N ALA A 324 -8.60 1.85 -8.89
CA ALA A 324 -7.99 3.16 -9.16
C ALA A 324 -6.56 3.08 -9.72
N PHE A 325 -5.75 2.12 -9.27
CA PHE A 325 -4.33 1.98 -9.67
C PHE A 325 -4.08 0.96 -10.78
N ARG A 326 -4.86 -0.13 -10.79
CA ARG A 326 -4.78 -1.27 -11.72
C ARG A 326 -6.18 -1.66 -12.21
N PRO A 327 -6.86 -0.77 -12.96
CA PRO A 327 -8.18 -1.08 -13.53
C PRO A 327 -8.13 -2.30 -14.47
N ASP A 328 -6.97 -2.64 -14.99
CA ASP A 328 -6.73 -3.81 -15.83
C ASP A 328 -6.63 -5.14 -15.06
N ALA A 329 -6.71 -5.13 -13.72
CA ALA A 329 -6.61 -6.35 -12.92
C ALA A 329 -7.74 -7.36 -13.22
N THR A 330 -7.34 -8.60 -13.51
CA THR A 330 -8.28 -9.71 -13.74
C THR A 330 -8.81 -10.26 -12.41
N ILE A 331 -10.12 -10.46 -12.30
CA ILE A 331 -10.75 -11.05 -11.11
C ILE A 331 -10.85 -12.56 -11.25
N VAL A 332 -10.29 -13.31 -10.29
CA VAL A 332 -10.31 -14.78 -10.24
C VAL A 332 -11.19 -15.25 -9.07
N ARG A 333 -12.11 -16.20 -9.30
CA ARG A 333 -13.13 -16.65 -8.34
C ARG A 333 -13.22 -18.17 -8.20
#